data_AF-A0A1B6MEX1-F1
#
_entry.id   AF-A0A1B6MEX1-F1
#
_cell.length_a   1.000
_cell.length_b   1.000
_cell.length_c   1.000
_cell.angle_alpha   90.00
_cell.angle_beta   90.00
_cell.angle_gamma   90.00
#
_symmetry.space_group_name_H-M   'P 1'
#
loop_
_entity.id
_entity.type
_entity.pdbx_description
1 polymer ?
#
loop_
_entity_poly.entity_id
_entity_poly.type
_entity_poly.pdbx_seq_one_letter_code
_entity_poly.pdbx_strand_id
1 'polypeptide(L)'
;DITLVKSMKNPPDTVKLVMAAVCVMKDIKPEKIPDPNTPGRKILDYWGPSKRLLGDMAFLQQLKDYDKDNIPPPIMGMIRKQYLPNKDFKPHIVAKASSAAEGLCKWVIAMDMYDAVAKEVAPKKVKLEIAEKEFAATMAILEEKRAQVRMLEEKLMELNAKLDAAQ
;
A
#
# COMPACT_ATOMS: atom_id res chain seq x y z
N ASP A 1 2.75 -24.79 -6.47
CA ASP A 1 4.15 -24.32 -6.36
C ASP A 1 4.53 -23.78 -4.97
N ILE A 2 3.69 -22.98 -4.29
CA ILE A 2 3.98 -22.56 -2.88
C ILE A 2 4.22 -23.74 -1.93
N THR A 3 3.48 -24.84 -2.09
CA THR A 3 3.69 -26.09 -1.34
C THR A 3 5.08 -26.69 -1.58
N LEU A 4 5.65 -26.50 -2.78
CA LEU A 4 6.99 -26.96 -3.13
C LEU A 4 8.06 -26.10 -2.44
N VAL A 5 7.87 -24.78 -2.39
CA VAL A 5 8.75 -23.89 -1.60
C VAL A 5 8.72 -24.27 -0.11
N LYS A 6 7.54 -24.58 0.43
CA LYS A 6 7.38 -25.00 1.83
C LYS A 6 8.08 -26.32 2.15
N SER A 7 8.08 -27.28 1.22
CA SER A 7 8.65 -28.62 1.46
C SER A 7 10.18 -28.69 1.34
N MET A 8 10.84 -27.60 0.91
CA MET A 8 12.30 -27.55 0.82
C MET A 8 12.95 -27.66 2.20
N LYS A 9 13.76 -28.71 2.42
CA LYS A 9 14.58 -28.84 3.63
C LYS A 9 15.70 -27.80 3.65
N ASN A 10 16.40 -27.67 2.52
CA ASN A 10 17.48 -26.72 2.29
C ASN A 10 17.16 -25.86 1.06
N PRO A 11 16.39 -24.77 1.20
CA PRO A 11 16.08 -23.89 0.08
C PRO A 11 17.36 -23.20 -0.46
N PRO A 12 17.40 -22.88 -1.76
CA PRO A 12 18.43 -22.00 -2.32
C PRO A 12 18.47 -20.64 -1.60
N ASP A 13 19.62 -19.99 -1.57
CA ASP A 13 19.77 -18.71 -0.87
C ASP A 13 18.90 -17.61 -1.47
N THR A 14 18.62 -17.66 -2.78
CA THR A 14 17.66 -16.77 -3.46
C THR A 14 16.24 -16.90 -2.88
N VAL A 15 15.80 -18.13 -2.59
CA VAL A 15 14.49 -18.40 -1.97
C VAL A 15 14.47 -17.95 -0.52
N LYS A 16 15.55 -18.21 0.25
CA LYS A 16 15.66 -17.71 1.63
C LYS A 16 15.61 -16.20 1.68
N LEU A 17 16.27 -15.52 0.75
CA LEU A 17 16.32 -14.06 0.67
C LEU A 17 14.93 -13.48 0.41
N VAL A 18 14.18 -14.04 -0.54
CA VAL A 18 12.80 -13.63 -0.84
C VAL A 18 11.88 -13.87 0.36
N MET A 19 11.98 -15.04 0.99
CA MET A 19 11.13 -15.36 2.12
C MET A 19 11.46 -14.53 3.36
N ALA A 20 12.73 -14.18 3.58
CA ALA A 20 13.14 -13.24 4.61
C ALA A 20 12.55 -11.84 4.35
N ALA A 21 12.58 -11.35 3.11
CA ALA A 21 11.95 -10.08 2.78
C ALA A 21 10.44 -10.07 3.05
N VAL A 22 9.73 -11.16 2.71
CA VAL A 22 8.29 -11.30 3.01
C VAL A 22 8.04 -11.33 4.52
N CYS A 23 8.89 -12.01 5.31
CA CYS A 23 8.79 -11.99 6.76
C CYS A 23 8.98 -10.58 7.34
N VAL A 24 9.97 -9.83 6.84
CA VAL A 24 10.20 -8.43 7.23
C VAL A 24 8.99 -7.56 6.89
N MET A 25 8.41 -7.72 5.69
CA MET A 25 7.19 -7.00 5.29
C MET A 25 6.02 -7.27 6.25
N LYS A 26 5.89 -8.48 6.79
CA LYS A 26 4.85 -8.85 7.76
C LYS A 26 5.24 -8.63 9.22
N ASP A 27 6.34 -7.93 9.48
CA ASP A 27 6.89 -7.69 10.83
C ASP A 27 7.13 -8.98 11.64
N ILE A 28 7.48 -10.07 10.95
CA ILE A 28 7.77 -11.36 11.57
C ILE A 28 9.24 -11.39 11.98
N LYS A 29 9.49 -11.58 13.27
CA LYS A 29 10.86 -11.62 13.82
C LYS A 29 11.61 -12.89 13.40
N PRO A 30 12.92 -12.80 13.14
CA PRO A 30 13.75 -13.96 12.87
C PRO A 30 13.93 -14.83 14.13
N GLU A 31 14.19 -16.11 13.92
CA GLU A 31 14.53 -17.04 14.99
C GLU A 31 16.04 -17.11 15.21
N LYS A 32 16.46 -17.23 16.47
CA LYS A 32 17.86 -17.46 16.83
C LYS A 32 18.15 -18.95 16.76
N ILE A 33 18.86 -19.38 15.72
CA ILE A 33 19.27 -20.77 15.54
C ILE A 33 20.79 -20.92 15.72
N PRO A 34 21.30 -22.10 16.13
CA PRO A 34 22.72 -22.39 16.07
C PRO A 34 23.23 -22.25 14.64
N ASP A 35 24.40 -21.62 14.48
CA ASP A 35 25.06 -21.47 13.19
C ASP A 35 25.48 -22.86 12.67
N PRO A 36 24.98 -23.29 11.50
CA PRO A 36 25.34 -24.59 10.93
C PRO A 36 26.82 -24.66 10.52
N ASN A 37 27.49 -23.52 10.33
CA ASN A 37 28.88 -23.44 9.89
C ASN A 37 29.86 -23.18 11.05
N THR A 38 29.39 -22.67 12.19
CA THR A 38 30.24 -22.32 13.34
C THR A 38 29.62 -22.82 14.64
N PRO A 39 30.04 -24.00 15.15
CA PRO A 39 29.57 -24.54 16.41
C PRO A 39 29.73 -23.52 17.56
N GLY A 40 28.65 -23.25 18.28
CA GLY A 40 28.63 -22.29 19.41
C GLY A 40 28.18 -20.87 19.06
N ARG A 41 28.12 -20.50 17.76
CA ARG A 41 27.55 -19.21 17.31
C ARG A 41 26.04 -19.35 17.09
N LYS A 42 25.28 -18.29 17.36
CA LYS A 42 23.85 -18.19 17.01
C LYS A 42 23.66 -17.16 15.90
N ILE A 43 22.84 -17.50 14.90
CA ILE A 43 22.48 -16.62 13.79
C ILE A 43 20.98 -16.33 13.81
N LEU A 44 20.59 -15.21 13.21
CA LEU A 44 19.19 -14.86 12.97
C LEU A 44 18.76 -15.47 11.64
N ASP A 45 17.80 -16.38 11.70
CA ASP A 45 17.26 -17.07 10.55
C ASP A 45 15.77 -16.75 10.37
N TYR A 46 15.41 -16.43 9.14
CA TYR A 46 14.01 -16.21 8.77
C TYR A 46 13.35 -17.44 8.18
N TRP A 47 14.10 -18.52 7.89
CA TRP A 47 13.52 -19.71 7.24
C TRP A 47 12.54 -20.45 8.14
N GLY A 48 12.83 -20.60 9.42
CA GLY A 48 11.88 -21.16 10.41
C GLY A 48 10.51 -20.45 10.38
N PRO A 49 10.46 -19.13 10.61
CA PRO A 49 9.26 -18.31 10.49
C PRO A 49 8.61 -18.36 9.09
N SER A 50 9.42 -18.32 8.04
CA SER A 50 8.95 -18.39 6.65
C SER A 50 8.15 -19.66 6.36
N LYS A 51 8.61 -20.81 6.87
CA LYS A 51 7.87 -22.08 6.71
C LYS A 51 6.53 -22.08 7.43
N ARG A 52 6.43 -21.45 8.61
CA ARG A 52 5.17 -21.29 9.32
C ARG A 52 4.22 -20.39 8.54
N LEU A 53 4.73 -19.27 8.02
CA LEU A 53 3.99 -18.34 7.18
C LEU A 53 3.46 -19.02 5.91
N LEU A 54 4.29 -19.77 5.19
CA LEU A 54 3.87 -20.55 4.01
C LEU A 54 2.93 -21.70 4.36
N GLY A 55 2.85 -22.08 5.64
CA GLY A 55 1.93 -23.09 6.15
C GLY A 55 0.54 -22.56 6.44
N ASP A 56 0.36 -21.25 6.52
CA ASP A 56 -0.93 -20.62 6.75
C ASP A 56 -1.79 -20.69 5.49
N MET A 57 -2.98 -21.29 5.61
CA MET A 57 -3.93 -21.40 4.50
C MET A 57 -4.43 -20.03 4.03
N ALA A 58 -4.42 -19.03 4.92
CA ALA A 58 -4.81 -17.66 4.61
C ALA A 58 -3.64 -16.82 4.08
N PHE A 59 -2.42 -17.36 3.95
CA PHE A 59 -1.23 -16.59 3.56
C PHE A 59 -1.44 -15.75 2.29
N LEU A 60 -1.95 -16.36 1.23
CA LEU A 60 -2.20 -15.64 -0.03
C LEU A 60 -3.27 -14.57 0.11
N GLN A 61 -4.28 -14.80 0.94
CA GLN A 61 -5.32 -13.82 1.21
C GLN A 61 -4.75 -12.63 1.99
N GLN A 62 -3.93 -12.90 3.01
CA GLN A 62 -3.24 -11.87 3.78
C GLN A 62 -2.26 -11.03 2.93
N LEU A 63 -1.70 -11.57 1.84
CA LEU A 63 -0.89 -10.80 0.91
C LEU A 63 -1.73 -9.88 0.00
N LYS A 64 -2.96 -10.30 -0.33
CA LYS A 64 -3.90 -9.51 -1.12
C LYS A 64 -4.51 -8.37 -0.29
N ASP A 65 -4.87 -8.68 0.94
CA ASP A 65 -5.50 -7.74 1.89
C ASP A 65 -4.46 -6.93 2.69
N TYR A 66 -3.18 -7.01 2.30
CA TYR A 66 -2.11 -6.32 2.99
C TYR A 66 -2.31 -4.80 2.94
N ASP A 67 -2.21 -4.15 4.09
CA ASP A 67 -2.34 -2.70 4.22
C ASP A 67 -1.10 -1.99 3.66
N LYS A 68 -1.10 -1.82 2.34
CA LYS A 68 -0.07 -1.12 1.56
C LYS A 68 -0.04 0.39 1.81
N ASP A 69 -1.07 0.96 2.41
CA ASP A 69 -1.20 2.39 2.65
C ASP A 69 -0.54 2.81 3.97
N ASN A 70 -0.42 1.88 4.94
CA ASN A 70 0.17 2.13 6.26
C ASN A 70 1.38 1.25 6.59
N ILE A 71 2.34 1.12 5.65
CA ILE A 71 3.55 0.33 5.91
C ILE A 71 4.52 1.09 6.83
N PRO A 72 4.95 0.52 7.97
CA PRO A 72 5.90 1.16 8.87
C PRO A 72 7.21 1.57 8.15
N PRO A 73 7.68 2.83 8.30
CA PRO A 73 8.92 3.29 7.68
C PRO A 73 10.17 2.43 7.99
N PRO A 74 10.34 1.86 9.21
CA PRO A 74 11.47 0.97 9.50
C PRO A 74 11.49 -0.29 8.63
N ILE A 75 10.32 -0.87 8.34
CA ILE A 75 10.17 -2.08 7.52
C ILE A 75 10.62 -1.77 6.09
N MET A 76 10.06 -0.72 5.48
CA MET A 76 10.45 -0.30 4.13
C MET A 76 11.92 0.12 4.06
N GLY A 77 12.44 0.76 5.10
CA GLY A 77 13.85 1.10 5.22
C GLY A 77 14.76 -0.13 5.18
N MET A 78 14.37 -1.22 5.86
CA MET A 78 15.11 -2.48 5.85
C MET A 78 15.06 -3.15 4.46
N ILE A 79 13.88 -3.20 3.83
CA ILE A 79 13.70 -3.75 2.48
C ILE A 79 14.58 -3.04 1.46
N ARG A 80 14.54 -1.70 1.44
CA ARG A 80 15.34 -0.87 0.51
C ARG A 80 16.84 -0.95 0.74
N LYS A 81 17.28 -1.13 1.98
CA LYS A 81 18.72 -1.17 2.31
C LYS A 81 19.32 -2.57 2.14
N GLN A 82 18.61 -3.62 2.53
CA GLN A 82 19.17 -4.97 2.64
C GLN A 82 18.77 -5.91 1.50
N TYR A 83 17.59 -5.73 0.91
CA TYR A 83 17.02 -6.70 -0.03
C TYR A 83 17.01 -6.20 -1.47
N LEU A 84 16.42 -5.02 -1.76
CA LEU A 84 16.30 -4.50 -3.13
C LEU A 84 17.63 -4.26 -3.89
N PRO A 85 18.73 -3.82 -3.23
CA PRO A 85 20.03 -3.66 -3.89
C PRO A 85 20.72 -5.00 -4.18
N ASN A 86 20.27 -6.09 -3.56
CA ASN A 86 20.88 -7.40 -3.74
C ASN A 86 20.64 -7.91 -5.17
N LYS A 87 21.71 -8.33 -5.84
CA LYS A 87 21.68 -8.87 -7.21
C LYS A 87 20.81 -10.11 -7.31
N ASP A 88 20.74 -10.90 -6.24
CA ASP A 88 19.94 -12.13 -6.18
C ASP A 88 18.45 -11.86 -5.93
N PHE A 89 18.09 -10.63 -5.54
CA PHE A 89 16.71 -10.19 -5.35
C PHE A 89 16.14 -9.57 -6.64
N LYS A 90 16.13 -10.36 -7.71
CA LYS A 90 15.50 -9.97 -8.98
C LYS A 90 14.55 -11.06 -9.45
N PRO A 91 13.32 -10.73 -9.91
CA PRO A 91 12.34 -11.72 -10.32
C PRO A 91 12.89 -12.76 -11.30
N HIS A 92 13.65 -12.34 -12.30
CA HIS A 92 14.23 -13.23 -13.32
C HIS A 92 15.32 -14.20 -12.77
N ILE A 93 16.01 -13.82 -11.69
CA ILE A 93 17.01 -14.69 -11.03
C ILE A 93 16.28 -15.68 -10.12
N VAL A 94 15.31 -15.18 -9.34
CA VAL A 94 14.50 -16.00 -8.44
C VAL A 94 13.64 -17.01 -9.20
N ALA A 95 13.15 -16.66 -10.40
CA ALA A 95 12.37 -17.55 -11.27
C ALA A 95 13.11 -18.85 -11.60
N LYS A 96 14.45 -18.81 -11.69
CA LYS A 96 15.28 -20.00 -11.92
C LYS A 96 15.23 -20.99 -10.75
N ALA A 97 14.97 -20.50 -9.54
CA ALA A 97 14.84 -21.31 -8.34
C ALA A 97 13.38 -21.75 -8.10
N SER A 98 12.41 -20.83 -8.27
CA SER A 98 10.98 -21.14 -8.12
C SER A 98 10.09 -20.04 -8.71
N SER A 99 9.05 -20.46 -9.44
CA SER A 99 7.98 -19.58 -9.95
C SER A 99 7.18 -18.90 -8.82
N ALA A 100 6.93 -19.61 -7.71
CA ALA A 100 6.24 -19.04 -6.55
C ALA A 100 7.10 -17.99 -5.86
N ALA A 101 8.41 -18.24 -5.73
CA ALA A 101 9.34 -17.26 -5.17
C ALA A 101 9.47 -16.03 -6.08
N GLU A 102 9.39 -16.19 -7.40
CA GLU A 102 9.32 -15.06 -8.35
C GLU A 102 8.10 -14.17 -8.07
N GLY A 103 6.92 -14.77 -7.91
CA GLY A 103 5.69 -14.03 -7.59
C GLY A 103 5.81 -13.23 -6.30
N LEU A 104 6.39 -13.82 -5.25
CA LEU A 104 6.64 -13.15 -3.97
C LEU A 104 7.69 -12.04 -4.10
N CYS A 105 8.74 -12.24 -4.89
CA CYS A 105 9.74 -11.21 -5.18
C CYS A 105 9.10 -10.00 -5.87
N LYS A 106 8.27 -10.23 -6.90
CA LYS A 106 7.50 -9.17 -7.57
C LYS A 106 6.56 -8.44 -6.62
N TRP A 107 5.90 -9.16 -5.72
CA TRP A 107 5.02 -8.56 -4.72
C TRP A 107 5.77 -7.59 -3.80
N VAL A 108 6.94 -7.96 -3.26
CA VAL A 108 7.75 -7.06 -2.42
C VAL A 108 8.19 -5.80 -3.20
N ILE A 109 8.63 -5.96 -4.45
CA ILE A 109 9.01 -4.83 -5.31
C ILE A 109 7.81 -3.93 -5.59
N ALA A 110 6.63 -4.51 -5.86
CA ALA A 110 5.42 -3.73 -6.09
C ALA A 110 5.01 -2.93 -4.85
N MET A 111 5.15 -3.49 -3.64
CA MET A 111 4.89 -2.76 -2.40
C MET A 111 5.85 -1.59 -2.19
N ASP A 112 7.12 -1.75 -2.58
CA ASP A 112 8.10 -0.66 -2.54
C ASP A 112 7.75 0.49 -3.48
N MET A 113 7.41 0.17 -4.72
CA MET A 113 6.97 1.15 -5.71
C MET A 113 5.67 1.83 -5.25
N TYR A 114 4.75 1.09 -4.66
CA TYR A 114 3.51 1.65 -4.12
C TYR A 114 3.78 2.63 -2.99
N ASP A 115 4.60 2.29 -1.98
CA ASP A 115 4.95 3.20 -0.88
C ASP A 115 5.61 4.50 -1.38
N ALA A 116 6.46 4.40 -2.41
CA ALA A 116 7.08 5.58 -3.01
C ALA A 116 6.03 6.50 -3.68
N VAL A 117 5.13 5.94 -4.48
CA VAL A 117 4.07 6.70 -5.17
C VAL A 117 3.01 7.20 -4.19
N ALA A 118 2.63 6.41 -3.20
CA ALA A 118 1.64 6.77 -2.19
C ALA A 118 2.06 8.02 -1.42
N LYS A 119 3.35 8.19 -1.11
CA LYS A 119 3.89 9.41 -0.49
C LYS A 119 3.73 10.66 -1.33
N GLU A 120 3.75 10.53 -2.66
CA GLU A 120 3.51 11.66 -3.57
C GLU A 120 2.01 11.92 -3.81
N VAL A 121 1.18 10.88 -3.74
CA VAL A 121 -0.25 10.97 -4.02
C VAL A 121 -1.05 11.36 -2.77
N ALA A 122 -0.63 10.98 -1.57
CA ALA A 122 -1.25 11.37 -0.31
C ALA A 122 -1.46 12.89 -0.16
N PRO A 123 -0.44 13.76 -0.38
CA PRO A 123 -0.65 15.20 -0.29
C PRO A 123 -1.59 15.73 -1.38
N LYS A 124 -1.66 15.07 -2.55
CA LYS A 124 -2.58 15.45 -3.63
C LYS A 124 -4.03 15.10 -3.29
N LYS A 125 -4.27 13.94 -2.67
CA LYS A 125 -5.60 13.53 -2.18
C LYS A 125 -6.12 14.47 -1.09
N VAL A 126 -5.28 14.85 -0.14
CA VAL A 126 -5.65 15.81 0.91
C VAL A 126 -6.01 17.17 0.31
N LYS A 127 -5.21 17.66 -0.63
CA LYS A 127 -5.51 18.92 -1.35
C LYS A 127 -6.82 18.84 -2.15
N LEU A 128 -7.08 17.69 -2.79
CA LEU A 128 -8.31 17.46 -3.53
C LEU A 128 -9.52 17.53 -2.58
N GLU A 129 -9.48 16.84 -1.44
CA GLU A 129 -10.57 16.84 -0.47
C GLU A 129 -10.86 18.24 0.09
N ILE A 130 -9.82 19.04 0.36
CA ILE A 130 -9.98 20.43 0.79
C ILE A 130 -10.65 21.27 -0.31
N ALA A 131 -10.16 21.17 -1.55
CA ALA A 131 -10.71 21.92 -2.67
C ALA A 131 -12.16 21.52 -2.99
N GLU A 132 -12.50 20.23 -2.89
CA GLU A 132 -13.87 19.74 -3.06
C GLU A 132 -14.81 20.28 -1.98
N LYS A 133 -14.35 20.35 -0.71
CA LYS A 133 -15.13 20.96 0.38
C LYS A 133 -15.34 22.46 0.17
N GLU A 134 -14.31 23.19 -0.23
CA GLU A 134 -14.40 24.63 -0.55
C GLU A 134 -15.31 24.89 -1.75
N PHE A 135 -15.22 24.07 -2.80
CA PHE A 135 -16.08 24.14 -3.97
C PHE A 135 -17.54 23.89 -3.59
N ALA A 136 -17.82 22.85 -2.82
CA ALA A 136 -19.17 22.53 -2.34
C ALA A 136 -19.77 23.68 -1.51
N ALA A 137 -18.99 24.28 -0.61
CA ALA A 137 -19.42 25.43 0.17
C ALA A 137 -19.71 26.65 -0.71
N THR A 138 -18.86 26.93 -1.70
CA THR A 138 -19.04 28.05 -2.62
C THR A 138 -20.28 27.88 -3.50
N MET A 139 -20.52 26.66 -4.01
CA MET A 139 -21.72 26.34 -4.80
C MET A 139 -23.00 26.51 -4.00
N ALA A 140 -23.00 26.16 -2.70
CA ALA A 140 -24.14 26.38 -1.82
C ALA A 140 -24.46 27.88 -1.66
N ILE A 141 -23.44 28.73 -1.47
CA ILE A 141 -23.60 30.18 -1.39
C ILE A 141 -24.12 30.75 -2.72
N LEU A 142 -23.60 30.28 -3.86
CA LEU A 142 -24.02 30.74 -5.17
C LEU A 142 -25.50 30.44 -5.43
N GLU A 143 -25.97 29.24 -5.08
CA GLU A 143 -27.38 28.88 -5.23
C GLU A 143 -28.29 29.68 -4.30
N GLU A 144 -27.86 29.96 -3.06
CA GLU A 144 -28.58 30.87 -2.17
C GLU A 144 -28.71 32.28 -2.78
N LYS A 145 -27.62 32.83 -3.31
CA LYS A 145 -27.62 34.17 -3.93
C LYS A 145 -28.49 34.21 -5.19
N ARG A 146 -28.46 33.16 -6.03
CA ARG A 146 -29.35 33.04 -7.19
C ARG A 146 -30.82 32.97 -6.79
N ALA A 147 -31.14 32.29 -5.69
CA ALA A 147 -32.51 32.27 -5.17
C ALA A 147 -32.96 33.66 -4.67
N GLN A 148 -32.09 34.39 -3.97
CA GLN A 148 -32.37 35.76 -3.52
C GLN A 148 -32.64 36.71 -4.70
N VAL A 149 -31.83 36.64 -5.76
CA VAL A 149 -32.02 37.47 -6.97
C VAL A 149 -33.37 37.18 -7.62
N ARG A 150 -33.72 35.89 -7.83
CA ARG A 150 -35.02 35.52 -8.40
C ARG A 150 -36.20 36.08 -7.61
N MET A 151 -36.17 35.97 -6.29
CA MET A 151 -37.22 36.53 -5.43
C MET A 151 -37.33 38.06 -5.53
N LEU A 152 -36.20 38.76 -5.67
CA LEU A 152 -36.19 40.22 -5.82
C LEU A 152 -36.71 40.66 -7.19
N GLU A 153 -36.34 39.94 -8.25
CA GLU A 153 -36.85 40.16 -9.60
C GLU A 153 -38.37 39.95 -9.68
N GLU A 154 -38.88 38.87 -9.07
CA GLU A 154 -40.33 38.61 -8.98
C GLU A 154 -41.06 39.74 -8.25
N LYS A 155 -40.54 40.19 -7.10
CA LYS A 155 -41.14 41.31 -6.36
C LYS A 155 -41.11 42.62 -7.14
N LEU A 156 -40.02 42.90 -7.86
CA LEU A 156 -39.91 44.09 -8.70
C LEU A 156 -40.92 44.07 -9.84
N MET A 157 -41.09 42.92 -10.52
CA MET A 157 -42.13 42.77 -11.54
C MET A 157 -43.53 42.99 -10.97
N GLU A 158 -43.82 42.42 -9.79
CA GLU A 158 -45.12 42.56 -9.15
C GLU A 158 -45.42 44.01 -8.74
N LEU A 159 -44.42 44.74 -8.23
CA LEU A 159 -44.53 46.15 -7.87
C LEU A 159 -44.70 47.04 -9.10
N ASN A 160 -43.94 46.80 -10.18
CA ASN A 160 -44.08 47.55 -11.43
C ASN A 160 -45.47 47.34 -12.04
N ALA A 161 -45.98 46.11 -12.07
CA ALA A 161 -47.33 45.84 -12.58
C ALA A 161 -48.43 46.55 -11.77
N LYS A 162 -48.27 46.65 -10.43
CA LYS A 162 -49.19 47.40 -9.56
C LYS A 162 -49.12 48.91 -9.79
N LEU A 163 -47.93 49.45 -10.05
CA LEU A 163 -47.74 50.87 -10.37
C LEU A 163 -48.40 51.22 -11.70
N ASP A 164 -48.14 50.43 -12.74
CA ASP A 164 -48.71 50.64 -14.09
C ASP A 164 -50.23 50.54 -14.11
N ALA A 165 -50.82 49.66 -13.28
CA ALA A 165 -52.27 49.54 -13.13
C ALA A 165 -52.92 50.69 -12.34
N ALA A 166 -52.14 51.51 -11.63
CA ALA A 166 -52.61 52.63 -10.82
C ALA A 166 -52.46 53.99 -11.53
N GLN A 167 -51.89 54.02 -12.74
CA GLN A 167 -51.77 55.20 -13.61
C GLN A 167 -52.83 55.20 -14.71
#